data_AF-A0A0R0CCR9-F1
#
_entry.id   AF-A0A0R0CCR9-F1
#
_cell.length_a   1.000
_cell.length_b   1.000
_cell.length_c   1.000
_cell.angle_alpha   90.00
_cell.angle_beta   90.00
_cell.angle_gamma   90.00
#
_symmetry.space_group_name_H-M   'P 1'
#
loop_
_entity.id
_entity.type
_entity.pdbx_description
1 polymer ?
#
loop_
_entity_poly.entity_id
_entity_poly.type
_entity_poly.pdbx_seq_one_letter_code
_entity_poly.pdbx_strand_id
1 'polypeptide(L)' 'MRSQLRSVDVLARLGGGHLAQLRVIEAKVLLRQPQPKPLEIMAEEAGFQSMSTFHSAFKKLEGITPAAFRATRADS' A
#
# COMPACT_ATOMS: atom_id res chain seq x y z
N MET A 1 3.55 -14.71 21.61
CA MET A 1 4.10 -14.88 20.24
C MET A 1 3.34 -14.04 19.22
N ARG A 2 3.57 -12.72 19.18
CA ARG A 2 3.33 -11.88 17.99
C ARG A 2 4.36 -10.74 18.02
N SER A 3 5.60 -11.11 17.72
CA SER A 3 6.59 -10.16 17.25
C SER A 3 6.32 -9.94 15.78
N GLN A 4 6.06 -8.69 15.39
CA GLN A 4 6.47 -8.21 14.07
C GLN A 4 6.65 -6.70 14.18
N LEU A 5 7.91 -6.29 14.30
CA LEU A 5 8.37 -4.92 14.15
C LEU A 5 7.79 -4.32 12.86
N ARG A 6 7.18 -3.13 12.95
CA ARG A 6 7.17 -2.20 11.81
C ARG A 6 8.00 -0.99 12.19
N SER A 7 9.29 -1.08 11.87
CA SER A 7 10.26 0.02 11.92
C SER A 7 10.07 0.93 10.70
N VAL A 8 8.89 1.53 10.55
CA VAL A 8 8.57 2.43 9.41
C VAL A 8 8.46 3.90 9.80
N ASP A 9 8.54 4.23 11.10
CA ASP A 9 8.30 5.59 11.62
C ASP A 9 9.44 6.60 11.44
N VAL A 10 10.60 6.23 10.89
CA VAL A 10 11.74 7.15 10.80
C VAL A 10 11.82 7.91 9.47
N LEU A 11 11.21 7.41 8.38
CA LEU A 11 11.38 7.97 7.03
C LEU A 11 10.27 8.95 6.59
N ALA A 12 9.20 9.14 7.37
CA ALA A 12 8.05 9.96 7.00
C ALA A 12 8.29 11.50 7.07
N ARG A 13 9.52 11.96 7.29
CA ARG A 13 9.81 13.37 7.67
C ARG A 13 10.22 14.31 6.53
N LEU A 14 10.23 13.92 5.26
CA LEU A 14 10.68 14.79 4.16
C LEU A 14 9.74 14.76 2.93
N GLY A 15 8.86 15.76 2.82
CA GLY A 15 8.17 16.15 1.57
C GLY A 15 6.92 15.34 1.17
N GLY A 16 5.83 16.04 0.78
CA GLY A 16 4.54 15.42 0.45
C GLY A 16 4.56 14.47 -0.77
N GLY A 17 5.50 14.63 -1.70
CA GLY A 17 5.66 13.73 -2.85
C GLY A 17 6.34 12.40 -2.51
N HIS A 18 7.28 12.40 -1.57
CA HIS A 18 7.99 11.20 -1.12
C HIS A 18 7.08 10.30 -0.27
N LEU A 19 6.17 10.92 0.49
CA LEU A 19 5.22 10.20 1.32
C LEU A 19 4.28 9.29 0.50
N ALA A 20 3.76 9.77 -0.64
CA ALA A 20 2.90 8.94 -1.49
C ALA A 20 3.63 7.69 -2.03
N GLN A 21 4.92 7.81 -2.34
CA GLN A 21 5.74 6.68 -2.76
C GLN A 21 5.91 5.65 -1.64
N LEU A 22 6.25 6.11 -0.43
CA LEU A 22 6.37 5.23 0.75
C LEU A 22 5.06 4.50 1.06
N ARG A 23 3.93 5.21 0.97
CA ARG A 23 2.59 4.61 1.16
C ARG A 23 2.27 3.57 0.09
N VAL A 24 2.61 3.81 -1.18
CA VAL A 24 2.44 2.80 -2.25
C VAL A 24 3.34 1.59 -2.03
N ILE A 25 4.59 1.77 -1.57
CA ILE A 25 5.49 0.67 -1.22
C ILE A 25 4.86 -0.20 -0.13
N GLU A 26 4.35 0.40 0.94
CA GLU A 26 3.66 -0.31 2.02
C GLU A 26 2.40 -1.01 1.50
N ALA A 27 1.57 -0.34 0.70
CA ALA A 27 0.39 -0.94 0.10
C ALA A 27 0.72 -2.20 -0.72
N LYS A 28 1.83 -2.22 -1.47
CA LYS A 28 2.27 -3.40 -2.22
C LYS A 28 2.64 -4.57 -1.31
N VAL A 29 3.14 -4.31 -0.10
CA VAL A 29 3.40 -5.36 0.89
C VAL A 29 2.08 -5.93 1.39
N LEU A 30 1.11 -5.08 1.74
CA LEU A 30 -0.21 -5.47 2.22
C LEU A 30 -1.00 -6.27 1.17
N LEU A 31 -1.03 -5.80 -0.08
CA LEU A 31 -1.70 -6.46 -1.21
C LEU A 31 -1.13 -7.84 -1.53
N ARG A 32 0.10 -8.11 -1.07
CA ARG A 32 0.79 -9.39 -1.27
C ARG A 32 0.67 -10.36 -0.11
N GLN A 33 -0.03 -9.99 0.96
CA GLN A 33 -0.26 -10.90 2.06
C GLN A 33 -1.12 -12.10 1.62
N PRO A 34 -0.85 -13.31 2.15
CA PRO A 34 -1.57 -14.53 1.78
C PRO A 34 -3.05 -14.53 2.18
N GLN A 35 -3.42 -13.71 3.18
CA GLN A 35 -4.80 -13.48 3.59
C GLN A 35 -5.11 -12.00 3.46
N PRO A 36 -5.42 -11.52 2.23
CA PRO A 36 -5.59 -10.10 1.99
C PRO A 36 -6.90 -9.59 2.63
N LYS A 37 -6.77 -8.55 3.45
CA LYS A 37 -7.88 -7.70 3.92
C LYS A 37 -8.62 -7.00 2.77
N PRO A 38 -9.80 -6.41 3.02
CA PRO A 38 -10.44 -5.49 2.06
C PRO A 38 -9.50 -4.35 1.63
N LEU A 39 -9.61 -3.92 0.37
CA LEU A 39 -8.70 -2.90 -0.19
C LEU A 39 -8.74 -1.58 0.59
N GLU A 40 -9.90 -1.21 1.12
CA GLU A 40 -10.08 0.00 1.92
C GLU A 40 -9.26 -0.03 3.21
N ILE A 41 -9.31 -1.14 3.95
CA ILE A 41 -8.49 -1.35 5.14
C ILE A 41 -7.00 -1.32 4.78
N MET A 42 -6.61 -1.92 3.66
CA MET A 42 -5.21 -1.87 3.21
C MET A 42 -4.76 -0.45 2.84
N ALA A 43 -5.65 0.36 2.26
CA ALA A 43 -5.35 1.74 1.93
C ALA A 43 -5.15 2.59 3.20
N GLU A 44 -6.01 2.40 4.19
CA GLU A 44 -5.90 3.04 5.51
C GLU A 44 -4.60 2.63 6.23
N GLU A 45 -4.28 1.32 6.26
CA GLU A 45 -3.05 0.81 6.87
C GLU A 45 -1.79 1.31 6.13
N ALA A 46 -1.88 1.52 4.82
CA ALA A 46 -0.84 2.15 4.04
C ALA A 46 -0.79 3.69 4.22
N GLY A 47 -1.68 4.28 5.01
CA GLY A 47 -1.68 5.70 5.34
C GLY A 47 -2.42 6.61 4.34
N PHE A 48 -3.25 6.06 3.46
CA PHE A 48 -4.13 6.86 2.59
C PHE A 48 -5.38 7.32 3.36
N GLN A 49 -5.78 8.55 3.12
CA GLN A 49 -6.98 9.15 3.74
C GLN A 49 -8.25 8.89 2.93
N SER A 50 -8.12 8.39 1.70
CA SER A 50 -9.25 8.08 0.85
C SER A 50 -8.89 7.07 -0.24
N MET A 51 -9.88 6.30 -0.67
CA MET A 51 -9.73 5.37 -1.78
C MET A 51 -9.34 6.07 -3.09
N SER A 52 -9.88 7.26 -3.35
CA SER A 52 -9.55 8.02 -4.57
C SER A 52 -8.07 8.41 -4.63
N THR A 53 -7.50 8.85 -3.50
CA THR A 53 -6.07 9.20 -3.44
C THR A 53 -5.18 7.97 -3.52
N PHE A 54 -5.58 6.86 -2.89
CA PHE A 54 -4.91 5.57 -3.01
C PHE A 54 -4.87 5.07 -4.45
N HIS A 55 -6.02 4.95 -5.11
CA HIS A 55 -6.11 4.47 -6.49
C HIS A 55 -5.29 5.34 -7.46
N SER A 56 -5.39 6.67 -7.31
CA SER A 56 -4.68 7.61 -8.18
C SER A 56 -3.16 7.54 -7.99
N ALA A 57 -2.68 7.53 -6.73
CA ALA A 57 -1.26 7.44 -6.43
C ALA A 57 -0.67 6.09 -6.86
N PHE A 58 -1.37 5.00 -6.57
CA PHE A 58 -0.92 3.66 -6.92
C PHE A 58 -0.86 3.48 -8.44
N LYS A 59 -1.92 3.84 -9.17
CA LYS A 59 -1.94 3.76 -10.63
C LYS A 59 -0.87 4.65 -11.27
N LYS A 60 -0.64 5.85 -10.72
CA LYS A 60 0.42 6.76 -11.19
C LYS A 60 1.82 6.16 -11.03
N LEU A 61 2.08 5.44 -9.95
CA LEU A 61 3.40 4.90 -9.62
C LEU A 61 3.66 3.49 -10.21
N GLU A 62 2.64 2.64 -10.29
CA GLU A 62 2.78 1.23 -10.72
C GLU A 62 2.18 0.97 -12.12
N GLY A 63 1.47 1.93 -12.70
CA GLY A 63 0.82 1.80 -14.01
C GLY A 63 -0.50 1.02 -14.00
N ILE A 64 -0.80 0.27 -12.95
CA ILE A 64 -2.02 -0.54 -12.79
C ILE A 64 -2.79 -0.21 -11.50
N THR A 65 -4.04 -0.64 -11.40
CA THR A 65 -4.85 -0.41 -10.18
C THR A 65 -4.42 -1.36 -9.05
N PRO A 66 -4.66 -0.99 -7.77
CA PRO A 66 -4.40 -1.88 -6.64
C PRO A 66 -5.09 -3.24 -6.75
N ALA A 67 -6.33 -3.27 -7.26
CA ALA A 67 -7.09 -4.49 -7.48
C ALA A 67 -6.44 -5.39 -8.55
N ALA A 68 -6.01 -4.81 -9.67
CA ALA A 68 -5.30 -5.55 -10.71
C ALA A 68 -3.95 -6.09 -10.20
N PHE A 69 -3.19 -5.27 -9.47
CA PHE A 69 -1.94 -5.68 -8.83
C PHE A 69 -2.15 -6.83 -7.85
N ARG A 70 -3.26 -6.82 -7.08
CA ARG A 70 -3.60 -7.93 -6.19
C ARG A 70 -3.93 -9.21 -6.95
N ALA A 71 -4.63 -9.10 -8.08
CA ALA A 71 -5.02 -10.23 -8.90
C ALA A 71 -3.81 -10.96 -9.54
N THR A 72 -2.67 -10.29 -9.76
CA THR A 72 -1.48 -10.94 -10.33
C THR A 72 -0.87 -12.01 -9.41
N ARG A 73 -1.29 -12.12 -8.14
CA ARG A 73 -0.91 -13.24 -7.26
C ARG A 73 -1.77 -14.48 -7.44
N ALA A 74 -2.98 -14.33 -7.98
CA ALA A 74 -3.94 -15.42 -8.08
C ALA A 74 -3.67 -16.34 -9.28
N ASP A 75 -2.63 -16.06 -10.08
CA ASP A 75 -2.30 -16.76 -11.33
C ASP A 75 -1.06 -17.67 -11.20
N SER A 76 -0.82 -18.26 -10.02
CA SER A 76 0.26 -19.25 -9.82
C SER A 76 -0.06 -20.25 -8.73
#